data_AF-A0A8J7QCF9-F1
#
_entry.id   AF-A0A8J7QCF9-F1
#
_cell.length_a   1.000
_cell.length_b   1.000
_cell.length_c   1.000
_cell.angle_alpha   90.00
_cell.angle_beta   90.00
_cell.angle_gamma   90.00
#
_symmetry.space_group_name_H-M   'P 1'
#
loop_
_entity.id
_entity.type
_entity.pdbx_description
1 polymer ?
#
loop_
_entity_poly.entity_id
_entity_poly.type
_entity_poly.pdbx_seq_one_letter_code
_entity_poly.pdbx_strand_id
1 'polypeptide(L)' 'AAPGRVTWMFGTAPDGLADEIAATGGQLITSQLDPMAELIRVQRLAVSIAQAAGLDPDQPRNLTRSVILDA' A
#
# COMPACT_ATOMS: atom_id res chain seq x y z
N ALA A 1 -10.94 5.12 4.24
CA ALA A 1 -11.02 3.78 3.62
C ALA A 1 -12.45 3.55 3.13
N ALA A 2 -12.77 2.38 2.58
CA ALA A 2 -14.13 2.02 2.17
C ALA A 2 -14.22 0.50 1.90
N PRO A 3 -15.42 -0.08 1.68
CA PRO A 3 -15.55 -1.50 1.40
C PRO A 3 -14.69 -1.95 0.21
N GLY A 4 -14.07 -3.12 0.34
CA GLY A 4 -13.14 -3.67 -0.66
C GLY A 4 -11.77 -2.96 -0.73
N ARG A 5 -11.46 -2.04 0.20
CA ARG A 5 -10.17 -1.36 0.26
C ARG A 5 -9.39 -1.78 1.51
N VAL A 6 -8.06 -1.85 1.33
CA VAL A 6 -7.11 -2.14 2.40
C VAL A 6 -6.30 -0.88 2.72
N THR A 7 -6.14 -0.60 4.01
CA THR A 7 -5.15 0.33 4.54
C THR A 7 -4.04 -0.49 5.21
N TRP A 8 -2.80 -0.26 4.82
CA TRP A 8 -1.63 -0.96 5.38
C TRP A 8 -0.81 0.00 6.23
N MET A 9 -0.61 -0.33 7.50
CA MET A 9 0.16 0.49 8.43
C MET A 9 1.62 0.02 8.48
N PHE A 10 2.55 0.95 8.35
CA PHE A 10 3.96 0.74 8.65
C PHE A 10 4.28 1.28 10.04
N GLY A 11 4.61 0.37 10.97
CA GLY A 11 4.80 0.71 12.38
C GLY A 11 3.51 0.84 13.17
N THR A 12 3.55 1.56 14.28
CA THR A 12 2.44 1.69 15.22
C THR A 12 1.30 2.50 14.61
N ALA A 13 0.10 1.92 14.60
CA ALA A 13 -1.11 2.65 14.22
C ALA A 13 -1.45 3.70 15.29
N PRO A 14 -1.82 4.94 14.90
CA PRO A 14 -2.40 5.91 15.80
C PRO A 14 -3.65 5.37 16.52
N ASP A 15 -3.85 5.82 17.75
CA ASP A 15 -5.06 5.50 18.52
C ASP A 15 -6.32 5.94 17.77
N GLY A 16 -7.36 5.11 17.79
CA GLY A 16 -8.64 5.37 17.11
C GLY A 16 -8.65 5.09 15.60
N LEU A 17 -7.48 5.03 14.93
CA LEU A 17 -7.43 4.83 13.48
C LEU A 17 -8.10 3.52 13.03
N ALA A 18 -7.95 2.45 13.81
CA ALA A 18 -8.58 1.16 13.51
C ALA A 18 -10.11 1.26 13.48
N ASP A 19 -10.69 1.95 14.46
CA ASP A 19 -12.14 2.14 14.57
C ASP A 19 -12.66 3.05 13.44
N GLU A 20 -11.93 4.11 13.11
CA GLU A 20 -12.26 4.99 11.98
C GLU A 20 -12.25 4.23 10.64
N ILE A 21 -11.25 3.38 10.41
CA ILE A 21 -11.18 2.55 9.19
C ILE A 21 -12.34 1.55 9.17
N ALA A 22 -12.62 0.89 10.29
CA ALA A 22 -13.72 -0.06 10.41
C ALA A 22 -15.09 0.61 10.17
N ALA A 23 -15.30 1.83 10.66
CA ALA A 23 -16.51 2.61 10.43
C ALA A 23 -16.75 2.92 8.95
N THR A 24 -15.68 3.02 8.14
CA THR A 24 -15.81 3.15 6.68
C THR A 24 -16.03 1.81 5.96
N GLY A 25 -15.99 0.68 6.65
CA GLY A 25 -15.99 -0.66 6.05
C GLY A 25 -14.67 -1.04 5.40
N GLY A 26 -13.59 -0.31 5.70
CA GLY A 26 -12.25 -0.63 5.23
C GLY A 26 -11.59 -1.73 6.07
N GLN A 27 -10.56 -2.36 5.51
CA GLN A 27 -9.72 -3.32 6.24
C GLN A 27 -8.39 -2.67 6.61
N LEU A 28 -8.02 -2.73 7.89
CA LEU A 28 -6.70 -2.31 8.37
C LEU A 28 -5.79 -3.55 8.52
N ILE A 29 -4.57 -3.45 7.98
CA ILE A 29 -3.48 -4.41 8.21
C ILE A 29 -2.39 -3.72 9.02
N THR A 30 -2.07 -4.30 10.19
CA THR A 30 -0.97 -3.88 11.06
C THR A 30 -0.02 -5.05 11.30
N SER A 31 1.20 -4.73 11.73
CA SER A 31 2.26 -5.70 12.03
C SER A 31 3.22 -5.13 13.06
N GLN A 32 3.87 -6.01 13.81
CA GLN A 32 4.94 -5.64 14.75
C GLN A 32 6.33 -5.74 14.10
N LEU A 33 6.40 -6.07 12.81
CA LEU A 33 7.67 -6.08 12.07
C LEU A 33 8.20 -4.66 11.88
N ASP A 34 9.51 -4.58 11.65
CA ASP A 34 10.16 -3.35 11.22
C ASP A 34 9.45 -2.76 9.98
N PRO A 35 9.23 -1.43 9.91
CA PRO A 35 8.57 -0.78 8.77
C PRO A 35 9.17 -1.14 7.40
N MET A 36 10.48 -1.33 7.30
CA MET A 36 11.13 -1.74 6.04
C MET A 36 10.81 -3.19 5.68
N ALA A 37 10.65 -4.07 6.66
CA ALA A 37 10.21 -5.45 6.41
C ALA A 37 8.74 -5.49 5.94
N GLU A 38 7.87 -4.64 6.51
CA GLU A 38 6.49 -4.49 6.04
C GLU A 38 6.42 -3.91 4.63
N LEU A 39 7.29 -2.96 4.29
CA LEU A 39 7.38 -2.41 2.94
C LEU A 39 7.61 -3.51 1.89
N ILE A 40 8.50 -4.48 2.18
CA ILE A 40 8.74 -5.62 1.28
C ILE A 40 7.46 -6.45 1.08
N ARG A 41 6.65 -6.67 2.13
CA ARG A 41 5.38 -7.41 2.01
C ARG A 41 4.40 -6.68 1.10
N VAL A 42 4.27 -5.36 1.25
CA VAL A 42 3.42 -4.53 0.38
C VAL A 42 3.92 -4.53 -1.06
N GLN A 43 5.22 -4.43 -1.29
CA GLN A 43 5.80 -4.51 -2.64
C GLN A 43 5.52 -5.86 -3.31
N ARG A 44 5.66 -6.97 -2.57
CA ARG A 44 5.33 -8.31 -3.08
C ARG A 44 3.84 -8.45 -3.41
N LEU A 45 2.96 -7.88 -2.60
CA LEU A 45 1.53 -7.82 -2.90
C LEU A 45 1.27 -7.01 -4.18
N ALA A 46 1.91 -5.85 -4.34
CA ALA A 46 1.75 -5.02 -5.53
C ALA A 46 2.16 -5.76 -6.81
N VAL A 47 3.28 -6.50 -6.78
CA VAL A 47 3.70 -7.37 -7.89
C VAL A 47 2.64 -8.43 -8.21
N SER A 48 2.12 -9.11 -7.18
CA SER A 48 1.06 -10.11 -7.37
C SER A 48 -0.21 -9.51 -7.97
N ILE A 49 -0.61 -8.30 -7.56
CA ILE A 49 -1.78 -7.60 -8.10
C ILE A 49 -1.55 -7.23 -9.57
N ALA A 50 -0.37 -6.70 -9.91
CA ALA A 50 -0.03 -6.35 -11.29
C ALA A 50 -0.09 -7.58 -12.21
N GLN A 51 0.52 -8.69 -11.78
CA GLN A 51 0.52 -9.95 -12.53
C GLN A 51 -0.90 -10.52 -12.69
N ALA A 52 -1.71 -10.50 -11.63
CA ALA A 52 -3.11 -10.93 -11.70
C ALA A 52 -3.95 -10.06 -12.65
N ALA A 53 -3.57 -8.80 -12.83
CA ALA A 53 -4.18 -7.88 -13.78
C ALA A 53 -3.58 -7.96 -15.20
N GLY A 54 -2.63 -8.89 -15.45
CA GLY A 54 -1.95 -9.03 -16.74
C GLY A 54 -0.98 -7.88 -17.08
N LEU A 55 -0.48 -7.19 -16.06
CA LEU A 55 0.45 -6.07 -16.21
C LEU A 55 1.88 -6.50 -15.86
N ASP A 56 2.85 -5.94 -16.60
CA ASP A 56 4.28 -6.04 -16.28
C ASP A 56 4.67 -4.96 -15.25
N PRO A 57 5.01 -5.31 -14.01
CA PRO A 57 5.41 -4.35 -12.99
C PRO A 57 6.75 -3.66 -13.31
N ASP A 58 7.59 -4.24 -14.16
CA ASP A 58 8.87 -3.66 -14.57
C ASP A 58 8.73 -2.65 -15.72
N GLN A 59 7.54 -2.56 -16.34
CA GLN A 59 7.20 -1.60 -17.39
C GLN A 59 5.98 -0.73 -17.02
N PRO A 60 6.11 0.16 -16.01
CA PRO A 60 5.04 1.07 -15.61
C PRO A 60 4.63 2.03 -16.75
N ARG A 61 3.35 2.01 -17.11
CA ARG A 61 2.78 2.67 -18.31
C ARG A 61 3.13 4.15 -18.48
N ASN A 62 3.29 4.88 -17.37
CA ASN A 62 3.46 6.34 -17.38
C ASN A 62 4.87 6.80 -16.97
N LEU A 63 5.81 5.89 -16.68
CA LEU A 63 7.16 6.24 -16.25
C LEU A 63 8.13 6.30 -17.44
N THR A 64 7.90 7.27 -18.34
CA THR A 64 8.70 7.43 -19.56
C THR A 64 9.76 8.53 -19.45
N ARG A 65 9.80 9.26 -18.34
CA ARG A 65 10.68 10.41 -18.11
C ARG A 65 10.96 10.62 -16.64
N SER A 66 12.09 11.28 -16.35
CA SER A 66 12.41 11.77 -15.02
C SER A 66 11.47 12.91 -14.61
N VAL A 67 11.07 12.92 -13.33
CA VAL A 67 10.41 14.06 -12.69
C VAL A 67 11.48 14.91 -12.03
N ILE A 68 11.54 16.19 -12.39
CA ILE A 68 12.41 17.19 -11.78
C ILE A 68 11.49 18.25 -11.19
N LEU A 69 11.65 18.53 -9.89
CA LEU A 69 10.91 19.57 -9.18
C LEU A 69 11.86 20.74 -8.94
N ASP A 70 11.36 21.96 -9.13
CA ASP A 70 12.08 23.16 -8.72
C ASP A 70 12.06 23.28 -7.18
N ALA A 71 13.08 23.93 -6.63
CA ALA A 71 13.25 24.13 -5.18
C ALA A 71 12.30 25.20 -4.62
#